data_AF-A0A7X6DTK3-F1
#
_entry.id   AF-A0A7X6DTK3-F1
#
_cell.length_a   1.000
_cell.length_b   1.000
_cell.length_c   1.000
_cell.angle_alpha   90.00
_cell.angle_beta   90.00
_cell.angle_gamma   90.00
#
_symmetry.space_group_name_H-M   'P 1'
#
loop_
_entity.id
_entity.type
_entity.pdbx_description
1 polymer ?
#
loop_
_entity_poly.entity_id
_entity_poly.type
_entity_poly.pdbx_seq_one_letter_code
_entity_poly.pdbx_strand_id
1 'polypeptide(L)'
;MGSHDRRFNQIRSSDPVPSRSIALFSILVLIGTILTGCFELRGSQGGGQTSFDPPRKISPSDIALPEGYRIEPVATELTFPTGVTFDEEGRAYVVESGYSYGEVWDTPRLLRIDPEGTTVIASGGKNGPWNGVAYHQGVFYVAEGGTLLGGRILKITPDGTITPLIENLPSMGDHHTNGPAIGPDGALYFAVGTFTNSGVVGEDNAQYGWLARYPEAHDIPCRDITLSGTNYISPDPRTPDPKDTATTGAFSPFGVPTLKGQVISGKVPCSGALLRISTNGGEAELIAWGFRNPFGLAFSPDGQLFMSENSYDVRGSRPVFGTGDLLWRVEEGRWYGWPDYHGFRRLNQGEHFTPPGKKSPHLLLAEHPNDPPEPAAVLGVHSSSNGFDFSQNTQFGYVGQAFIAQFGDQAPVVGKVLSPVGFKVVRVDVETGVIHDFAVNRGKTNGPASRVGGGGLERPVAARFNPDGTALYVVDFGVMTMGQGGEVRIPFAEPNVNSEPRKGTGILWRITRAEGSMP
;
A
#
# COMPACT_ATOMS: atom_id res chain seq x y z
N MET A 1 -34.14 81.21 21.48
CA MET A 1 -35.00 80.30 22.27
C MET A 1 -35.21 79.06 21.41
N GLY A 2 -34.44 77.99 21.63
CA GLY A 2 -34.87 76.87 22.47
C GLY A 2 -35.63 75.87 21.59
N SER A 3 -34.93 74.89 21.00
CA SER A 3 -34.90 73.48 21.44
C SER A 3 -35.86 72.58 20.66
N HIS A 4 -35.32 71.67 19.85
CA HIS A 4 -35.50 70.21 19.94
C HIS A 4 -35.10 69.54 18.63
N ASP A 5 -33.99 68.80 18.65
CA ASP A 5 -33.53 67.96 17.56
C ASP A 5 -34.04 66.52 17.80
N ARG A 6 -34.90 66.03 16.92
CA ARG A 6 -35.25 64.61 16.76
C ARG A 6 -35.12 64.28 15.27
N ARG A 7 -34.03 63.63 14.88
CA ARG A 7 -33.93 62.99 13.56
C ARG A 7 -34.29 61.52 13.67
N PHE A 8 -35.38 61.17 13.00
CA PHE A 8 -35.80 59.81 12.72
C PHE A 8 -34.90 59.17 11.64
N ASN A 9 -34.62 57.88 11.84
CA ASN A 9 -34.04 56.96 10.85
C ASN A 9 -34.83 56.96 9.54
N GLN A 10 -34.14 57.12 8.41
CA GLN A 10 -34.57 56.58 7.13
C GLN A 10 -33.51 55.59 6.63
N ILE A 11 -33.91 54.32 6.65
CA ILE A 11 -33.22 53.20 6.02
C ILE A 11 -33.25 53.42 4.51
N ARG A 12 -32.07 53.51 3.88
CA ARG A 12 -31.96 53.42 2.42
C ARG A 12 -32.26 51.98 2.01
N SER A 13 -33.21 51.83 1.09
CA SER A 13 -33.50 50.58 0.39
C SER A 13 -32.25 50.06 -0.30
N SER A 14 -31.91 48.80 -0.03
CA SER A 14 -30.91 48.04 -0.80
C SER A 14 -31.39 47.87 -2.24
N ASP A 15 -30.55 48.23 -3.20
CA ASP A 15 -30.79 47.97 -4.62
C ASP A 15 -30.98 46.45 -4.88
N PRO A 16 -31.88 46.05 -5.79
CA PRO A 16 -32.07 44.65 -6.12
C PRO A 16 -30.84 44.10 -6.85
N VAL A 17 -30.33 42.96 -6.36
CA VAL A 17 -29.27 42.18 -7.03
C VAL A 17 -29.72 41.86 -8.47
N PRO A 18 -28.91 42.15 -9.50
CA PRO A 18 -29.31 41.91 -10.88
C PRO A 18 -29.55 40.41 -11.13
N SER A 19 -30.70 40.08 -11.74
CA SER A 19 -31.20 38.71 -11.96
C SER A 19 -30.22 37.78 -12.69
N ARG A 20 -29.26 38.33 -13.45
CA ARG A 20 -28.18 37.57 -14.11
C ARG A 20 -27.19 36.94 -13.13
N SER A 21 -26.94 37.56 -11.98
CA SER A 21 -26.01 37.03 -10.96
C SER A 21 -26.62 35.85 -10.20
N ILE A 22 -27.94 35.85 -9.98
CA ILE A 22 -28.67 34.73 -9.37
C ILE A 22 -28.74 33.55 -10.35
N ALA A 23 -29.00 33.80 -11.64
CA ALA A 23 -29.01 32.75 -12.66
C ALA A 23 -27.65 32.07 -12.84
N LEU A 24 -26.55 32.84 -12.84
CA LEU A 24 -25.19 32.27 -12.90
C LEU A 24 -24.86 31.42 -11.66
N PHE A 25 -25.27 31.89 -10.47
CA PHE A 25 -25.06 31.17 -9.22
C PHE A 25 -25.89 29.88 -9.15
N SER A 26 -27.15 29.92 -9.59
CA SER A 26 -28.01 28.74 -9.69
C SER A 26 -27.51 27.73 -10.73
N ILE A 27 -26.96 28.17 -11.86
CA ILE A 27 -26.35 27.27 -12.86
C ILE A 27 -25.07 26.64 -12.32
N LEU A 28 -24.23 27.39 -11.60
CA LEU A 28 -23.01 26.86 -10.96
C LEU A 28 -23.33 25.86 -9.84
N VAL A 29 -24.35 26.13 -9.01
CA VAL A 29 -24.85 25.19 -8.00
C VAL A 29 -25.43 23.94 -8.66
N LEU A 30 -26.22 24.10 -9.73
CA LEU A 30 -26.78 22.97 -10.47
C LEU A 30 -25.68 22.11 -11.10
N ILE A 31 -24.67 22.70 -11.73
CA ILE A 31 -23.51 21.98 -12.28
C ILE A 31 -22.72 21.27 -11.17
N GLY A 32 -22.50 21.92 -10.03
CA GLY A 32 -21.85 21.31 -8.86
C GLY A 32 -22.62 20.08 -8.35
N THR A 33 -23.94 20.18 -8.21
CA THR A 33 -24.80 19.05 -7.79
C THR A 33 -24.92 17.94 -8.84
N ILE A 34 -24.86 18.27 -10.14
CA ILE A 34 -24.88 17.27 -11.21
C ILE A 34 -23.55 16.52 -11.26
N LEU A 35 -22.41 17.20 -11.08
CA LEU A 35 -21.08 16.57 -11.12
C LEU A 35 -20.83 15.65 -9.92
N THR A 36 -21.24 16.02 -8.70
CA THR A 36 -21.20 15.12 -7.54
C THR A 36 -22.17 13.95 -7.71
N GLY A 37 -23.37 14.19 -8.27
CA GLY A 37 -24.33 13.15 -8.62
C GLY A 37 -23.81 12.15 -9.66
N CYS A 38 -23.01 12.59 -10.64
CA CYS A 38 -22.40 11.70 -11.63
C CYS A 38 -21.35 10.75 -11.03
N PHE A 39 -20.62 11.17 -9.99
CA PHE A 39 -19.75 10.27 -9.26
C PHE A 39 -20.60 9.24 -8.53
N GLU A 40 -21.60 9.61 -7.73
CA GLU A 40 -22.41 8.62 -7.00
C GLU A 40 -23.14 7.60 -7.91
N LEU A 41 -23.62 8.02 -9.08
CA LEU A 41 -24.41 7.16 -9.98
C LEU A 41 -23.61 6.14 -10.79
N ARG A 42 -22.29 6.35 -10.97
CA ARG A 42 -21.47 5.40 -11.76
C ARG A 42 -21.00 4.23 -10.90
N GLY A 43 -20.90 3.03 -11.45
CA GLY A 43 -20.20 1.94 -10.78
C GLY A 43 -18.69 2.19 -10.67
N SER A 44 -18.02 1.51 -9.75
CA SER A 44 -16.55 1.41 -9.77
C SER A 44 -16.09 0.65 -11.02
N GLN A 45 -14.93 1.02 -11.56
CA GLN A 45 -14.30 0.45 -12.76
C GLN A 45 -12.80 0.19 -12.53
N GLY A 46 -12.48 -0.50 -11.43
CA GLY A 46 -11.12 -0.93 -11.08
C GLY A 46 -10.57 -1.98 -12.02
N GLY A 47 -9.24 -2.11 -12.04
CA GLY A 47 -8.55 -3.05 -12.94
C GLY A 47 -8.90 -4.52 -12.66
N GLY A 48 -9.09 -4.86 -11.39
CA GLY A 48 -9.46 -6.21 -10.99
C GLY A 48 -10.93 -6.58 -11.22
N GLN A 49 -11.81 -5.61 -11.50
CA GLN A 49 -13.24 -5.85 -11.76
C GLN A 49 -13.45 -6.42 -13.19
N THR A 50 -12.88 -7.60 -13.41
CA THR A 50 -12.82 -8.32 -14.69
C THR A 50 -12.98 -9.82 -14.44
N SER A 51 -13.12 -10.59 -15.51
CA SER A 51 -13.07 -12.05 -15.47
C SER A 51 -11.70 -12.56 -15.93
N PHE A 52 -11.40 -13.81 -15.62
CA PHE A 52 -10.20 -14.47 -16.10
C PHE A 52 -10.50 -15.89 -16.54
N ASP A 53 -10.06 -16.22 -17.75
CA ASP A 53 -10.12 -17.56 -18.32
C ASP A 53 -8.71 -18.14 -18.40
N PRO A 54 -8.39 -19.21 -17.65
CA PRO A 54 -7.09 -19.85 -17.73
C PRO A 54 -6.88 -20.59 -19.06
N PRO A 55 -5.62 -20.79 -19.50
CA PRO A 55 -4.38 -20.36 -18.84
C PRO A 55 -4.04 -18.89 -19.07
N ARG A 56 -3.15 -18.32 -18.24
CA ARG A 56 -2.62 -16.96 -18.43
C ARG A 56 -1.91 -16.88 -19.78
N LYS A 57 -2.30 -15.90 -20.62
CA LYS A 57 -1.57 -15.57 -21.85
C LYS A 57 -0.30 -14.81 -21.51
N ILE A 58 0.77 -15.04 -22.27
CA ILE A 58 2.07 -14.40 -22.07
C ILE A 58 2.52 -13.83 -23.42
N SER A 59 2.63 -12.51 -23.50
CA SER A 59 2.99 -11.78 -24.71
C SER A 59 3.79 -10.52 -24.33
N PRO A 60 5.13 -10.57 -24.40
CA PRO A 60 5.95 -9.40 -24.12
C PRO A 60 5.64 -8.19 -25.02
N SER A 61 5.19 -8.44 -26.25
CA SER A 61 4.83 -7.38 -27.20
C SER A 61 3.59 -6.58 -26.78
N ASP A 62 2.78 -7.11 -25.87
CA ASP A 62 1.63 -6.41 -25.31
C ASP A 62 2.04 -5.39 -24.23
N ILE A 63 3.33 -5.33 -23.87
CA ILE A 63 3.87 -4.39 -22.89
C ILE A 63 4.58 -3.27 -23.66
N ALA A 64 4.14 -2.03 -23.43
CA ALA A 64 4.80 -0.82 -23.87
C ALA A 64 5.96 -0.48 -22.93
N LEU A 65 7.10 -0.18 -23.54
CA LEU A 65 8.32 0.30 -22.89
C LEU A 65 8.83 1.54 -23.66
N PRO A 66 9.69 2.38 -23.04
CA PRO A 66 10.45 3.38 -23.77
C PRO A 66 11.27 2.75 -24.91
N GLU A 67 11.56 3.57 -25.91
CA GLU A 67 12.40 3.15 -27.03
C GLU A 67 13.75 2.61 -26.55
N GLY A 68 14.22 1.53 -27.19
CA GLY A 68 15.48 0.87 -26.82
C GLY A 68 15.38 -0.16 -25.70
N TYR A 69 14.24 -0.33 -25.03
CA TYR A 69 14.05 -1.38 -24.03
C TYR A 69 13.29 -2.58 -24.59
N ARG A 70 13.58 -3.77 -24.03
CA ARG A 70 12.87 -5.02 -24.28
C ARG A 70 12.52 -5.70 -22.97
N ILE A 71 11.42 -6.46 -22.97
CA ILE A 71 10.97 -7.29 -21.84
C ILE A 71 10.80 -8.72 -22.30
N GLU A 72 11.10 -9.68 -21.42
CA GLU A 72 10.91 -11.11 -21.65
C GLU A 72 10.57 -11.84 -20.33
N PRO A 73 9.82 -12.95 -20.37
CA PRO A 73 9.61 -13.77 -19.19
C PRO A 73 10.88 -14.58 -18.90
N VAL A 74 11.27 -14.65 -17.63
CA VAL A 74 12.39 -15.48 -17.14
C VAL A 74 11.90 -16.71 -16.38
N ALA A 75 10.80 -16.57 -15.64
CA ALA A 75 10.11 -17.68 -15.01
C ALA A 75 8.61 -17.44 -15.06
N THR A 76 7.85 -18.52 -15.27
CA THR A 76 6.39 -18.50 -15.37
C THR A 76 5.79 -19.51 -14.40
N GLU A 77 4.46 -19.53 -14.30
CA GLU A 77 3.73 -20.47 -13.45
C GLU A 77 4.08 -20.38 -11.95
N LEU A 78 4.55 -19.20 -11.52
CA LEU A 78 4.79 -18.90 -10.11
C LEU A 78 3.45 -18.72 -9.38
N THR A 79 3.42 -19.06 -8.10
CA THR A 79 2.26 -18.92 -7.23
C THR A 79 2.50 -17.79 -6.23
N PHE A 80 1.82 -16.67 -6.46
CA PHE A 80 1.88 -15.48 -5.59
C PHE A 80 3.33 -15.01 -5.32
N PRO A 81 4.18 -14.83 -6.35
CA PRO A 81 5.52 -14.34 -6.13
C PRO A 81 5.48 -12.88 -5.63
N THR A 82 6.31 -12.53 -4.65
CA THR A 82 6.29 -11.24 -3.95
C THR A 82 7.62 -10.50 -3.94
N GLY A 83 8.73 -11.19 -4.21
CA GLY A 83 10.06 -10.58 -4.20
C GLY A 83 11.08 -11.37 -5.00
N VAL A 84 12.13 -10.68 -5.43
CA VAL A 84 13.28 -11.25 -6.14
C VAL A 84 14.58 -10.75 -5.52
N THR A 85 15.62 -11.59 -5.51
CA THR A 85 17.00 -11.23 -5.17
C THR A 85 17.96 -12.01 -6.04
N PHE A 86 19.25 -11.70 -5.94
CA PHE A 86 20.32 -12.37 -6.66
C PHE A 86 21.44 -12.76 -5.71
N ASP A 87 22.11 -13.87 -5.99
CA ASP A 87 23.35 -14.22 -5.31
C ASP A 87 24.58 -13.54 -5.93
N GLU A 88 25.78 -13.86 -5.42
CA GLU A 88 27.03 -13.27 -5.91
C GLU A 88 27.34 -13.62 -7.38
N GLU A 89 26.79 -14.74 -7.89
CA GLU A 89 26.92 -15.14 -9.30
C GLU A 89 25.84 -14.53 -10.21
N GLY A 90 24.91 -13.74 -9.66
CA GLY A 90 23.81 -13.13 -10.41
C GLY A 90 22.66 -14.10 -10.73
N ARG A 91 22.58 -15.26 -10.07
CA ARG A 91 21.44 -16.18 -10.22
C ARG A 91 20.24 -15.59 -9.50
N ALA A 92 19.07 -15.62 -10.15
CA ALA A 92 17.85 -15.05 -9.60
C ALA A 92 17.16 -16.01 -8.63
N TYR A 93 16.62 -15.45 -7.54
CA TYR A 93 15.81 -16.16 -6.55
C TYR A 93 14.52 -15.41 -6.31
N VAL A 94 13.40 -16.13 -6.26
CA VAL A 94 12.06 -15.56 -6.06
C VAL A 94 11.46 -16.13 -4.78
N VAL A 95 10.81 -15.27 -4.00
CA VAL A 95 9.94 -15.72 -2.91
C VAL A 95 8.49 -15.77 -3.37
N GLU A 96 7.83 -16.88 -3.02
CA GLU A 96 6.40 -17.04 -3.11
C GLU A 96 5.76 -16.88 -1.75
N SER A 97 4.66 -16.14 -1.74
CA SER A 97 4.02 -15.64 -0.53
C SER A 97 3.51 -16.73 0.41
N GLY A 98 2.93 -17.81 -0.11
CA GLY A 98 2.18 -18.78 0.70
C GLY A 98 0.85 -18.26 1.26
N TYR A 99 0.49 -17.00 1.02
CA TYR A 99 -0.80 -16.42 1.37
C TYR A 99 -1.18 -15.28 0.41
N SER A 100 -2.47 -15.10 0.17
CA SER A 100 -3.02 -13.90 -0.46
C SER A 100 -4.37 -13.55 0.15
N TYR A 101 -4.73 -12.26 0.09
CA TYR A 101 -6.11 -11.83 0.33
C TYR A 101 -7.09 -12.63 -0.53
N GLY A 102 -8.30 -12.82 0.00
CA GLY A 102 -9.22 -13.88 -0.43
C GLY A 102 -9.11 -15.15 0.42
N GLU A 103 -8.28 -15.12 1.48
CA GLU A 103 -7.99 -16.28 2.33
C GLU A 103 -7.49 -17.49 1.52
N VAL A 104 -6.65 -17.22 0.51
CA VAL A 104 -6.05 -18.26 -0.35
C VAL A 104 -4.67 -18.61 0.18
N TRP A 105 -4.56 -19.82 0.72
CA TRP A 105 -3.36 -20.34 1.37
C TRP A 105 -2.55 -21.24 0.42
N ASP A 106 -1.23 -21.19 0.56
CA ASP A 106 -0.27 -22.11 -0.04
C ASP A 106 0.97 -22.27 0.85
N THR A 107 1.97 -22.98 0.37
CA THR A 107 3.27 -23.08 1.02
C THR A 107 4.14 -21.88 0.60
N PRO A 108 4.63 -21.05 1.54
CA PRO A 108 5.62 -20.04 1.21
C PRO A 108 6.93 -20.72 0.81
N ARG A 109 7.58 -20.23 -0.26
CA ARG A 109 8.78 -20.87 -0.83
C ARG A 109 9.83 -19.84 -1.21
N LEU A 110 11.09 -20.22 -1.06
CA LEU A 110 12.22 -19.58 -1.74
C LEU A 110 12.63 -20.47 -2.92
N LEU A 111 12.60 -19.91 -4.11
CA LEU A 111 12.88 -20.60 -5.37
C LEU A 111 14.14 -20.03 -6.00
N ARG A 112 15.03 -20.89 -6.48
CA ARG A 112 16.07 -20.51 -7.44
C ARG A 112 15.50 -20.63 -8.85
N ILE A 113 15.78 -19.64 -9.69
CA ILE A 113 15.38 -19.64 -11.09
C ILE A 113 16.55 -20.18 -11.92
N ASP A 114 16.33 -21.33 -12.54
CA ASP A 114 17.28 -22.05 -13.38
C ASP A 114 16.85 -21.95 -14.86
N PRO A 115 17.77 -22.16 -15.83
CA PRO A 115 17.40 -22.14 -17.26
C PRO A 115 16.32 -23.18 -17.63
N GLU A 116 16.32 -24.33 -16.96
CA GLU A 116 15.39 -25.44 -17.21
C GLU A 116 14.12 -25.39 -16.34
N GLY A 117 13.98 -24.42 -15.42
CA GLY A 117 12.81 -24.32 -14.53
C GLY A 117 13.14 -23.70 -13.17
N THR A 118 12.39 -24.09 -12.14
CA THR A 118 12.59 -23.56 -10.78
C THR A 118 12.98 -24.66 -9.80
N THR A 119 13.99 -24.41 -8.97
CA THR A 119 14.40 -25.29 -7.87
C THR A 119 13.93 -24.71 -6.53
N VAL A 120 13.23 -25.49 -5.71
CA VAL A 120 12.85 -25.09 -4.35
C VAL A 120 14.09 -25.16 -3.44
N ILE A 121 14.50 -24.03 -2.88
CA ILE A 121 15.59 -23.94 -1.89
C ILE A 121 15.06 -24.16 -0.48
N ALA A 122 13.95 -23.51 -0.15
CA ALA A 122 13.33 -23.62 1.16
C ALA A 122 11.81 -23.53 1.04
N SER A 123 11.12 -24.22 1.96
CA SER A 123 9.66 -24.16 2.14
C SER A 123 9.37 -23.77 3.58
N GLY A 124 8.60 -22.71 3.77
CA GLY A 124 8.15 -22.30 5.09
C GLY A 124 6.95 -23.09 5.59
N GLY A 125 6.53 -22.79 6.82
CA GLY A 125 5.32 -23.34 7.41
C GLY A 125 4.06 -22.59 6.99
N LYS A 126 2.98 -22.72 7.78
CA LYS A 126 1.69 -22.07 7.55
C LYS A 126 1.67 -20.53 7.76
N ASN A 127 2.81 -19.90 8.05
CA ASN A 127 2.84 -18.51 8.53
C ASN A 127 3.16 -17.48 7.43
N GLY A 128 2.57 -17.63 6.25
CA GLY A 128 2.65 -16.60 5.21
C GLY A 128 2.02 -15.26 5.66
N PRO A 129 2.16 -14.21 4.85
CA PRO A 129 2.88 -14.20 3.57
C PRO A 129 4.40 -14.05 3.74
N TRP A 130 5.20 -14.57 2.82
CA TRP A 130 6.59 -14.14 2.64
C TRP A 130 6.60 -12.92 1.71
N ASN A 131 6.98 -11.75 2.22
CA ASN A 131 6.73 -10.43 1.62
C ASN A 131 8.00 -9.70 1.18
N GLY A 132 8.93 -10.46 0.58
CA GLY A 132 10.17 -9.94 0.02
C GLY A 132 11.39 -10.68 0.54
N VAL A 133 12.52 -10.45 -0.13
CA VAL A 133 13.77 -11.16 0.12
C VAL A 133 14.97 -10.28 -0.16
N ALA A 134 16.00 -10.38 0.67
CA ALA A 134 17.33 -9.86 0.40
C ALA A 134 18.36 -10.98 0.47
N TYR A 135 19.43 -10.87 -0.30
CA TYR A 135 20.57 -11.75 -0.22
C TYR A 135 21.78 -10.97 0.27
N HIS A 136 22.55 -11.54 1.18
CA HIS A 136 23.79 -10.96 1.67
C HIS A 136 24.70 -12.03 2.25
N GLN A 137 25.98 -12.01 1.85
CA GLN A 137 27.04 -12.88 2.38
C GLN A 137 26.65 -14.36 2.42
N GLY A 138 26.24 -14.92 1.27
CA GLY A 138 25.92 -16.34 1.18
C GLY A 138 24.54 -16.77 1.69
N VAL A 139 23.71 -15.86 2.25
CA VAL A 139 22.42 -16.22 2.86
C VAL A 139 21.29 -15.30 2.43
N PHE A 140 20.05 -15.78 2.58
CA PHE A 140 18.83 -15.06 2.27
C PHE A 140 18.15 -14.56 3.55
N TYR A 141 17.53 -13.39 3.47
CA TYR A 141 16.72 -12.79 4.52
C TYR A 141 15.31 -12.58 3.97
N VAL A 142 14.30 -13.12 4.65
CA VAL A 142 12.91 -13.06 4.21
C VAL A 142 12.06 -12.37 5.26
N ALA A 143 11.23 -11.42 4.82
CA ALA A 143 10.19 -10.82 5.64
C ALA A 143 8.98 -11.76 5.67
N GLU A 144 8.63 -12.30 6.82
CA GLU A 144 7.45 -13.13 7.00
C GLU A 144 6.35 -12.31 7.70
N GLY A 145 5.28 -12.04 6.96
CA GLY A 145 4.16 -11.21 7.35
C GLY A 145 3.35 -11.74 8.53
N GLY A 146 3.29 -13.06 8.70
CA GLY A 146 2.87 -13.63 9.96
C GLY A 146 1.37 -13.62 10.23
N THR A 147 0.56 -13.88 9.21
CA THR A 147 -0.92 -13.82 9.29
C THR A 147 -1.54 -14.73 10.36
N LEU A 148 -0.83 -15.77 10.81
CA LEU A 148 -1.32 -16.72 11.83
C LEU A 148 -0.53 -16.70 13.14
N LEU A 149 0.79 -16.51 13.09
CA LEU A 149 1.69 -16.70 14.23
C LEU A 149 2.50 -15.44 14.57
N GLY A 150 2.13 -14.28 14.01
CA GLY A 150 2.89 -13.04 14.15
C GLY A 150 4.07 -12.97 13.17
N GLY A 151 4.53 -11.74 12.89
CA GLY A 151 5.56 -11.49 11.91
C GLY A 151 6.95 -11.88 12.38
N ARG A 152 7.81 -12.22 11.42
CA ARG A 152 9.21 -12.63 11.66
C ARG A 152 10.13 -12.12 10.57
N ILE A 153 11.42 -12.04 10.88
CA ILE A 153 12.47 -12.03 9.87
C ILE A 153 13.17 -13.37 9.91
N LEU A 154 13.29 -14.00 8.76
CA LEU A 154 13.91 -15.31 8.61
C LEU A 154 15.27 -15.16 7.93
N LYS A 155 16.28 -15.89 8.43
CA LYS A 155 17.52 -16.22 7.72
C LYS A 155 17.36 -17.59 7.09
N ILE A 156 17.70 -17.71 5.81
CA ILE A 156 17.67 -18.97 5.06
C ILE A 156 19.03 -19.19 4.44
N THR A 157 19.65 -20.34 4.71
CA THR A 157 20.92 -20.74 4.10
C THR A 157 20.69 -21.47 2.76
N PRO A 158 21.71 -21.59 1.88
CA PRO A 158 21.54 -22.23 0.58
C PRO A 158 21.11 -23.70 0.60
N ASP A 159 21.33 -24.40 1.72
CA ASP A 159 20.86 -25.78 1.96
C ASP A 159 19.39 -25.85 2.43
N GLY A 160 18.72 -24.69 2.56
CA GLY A 160 17.32 -24.59 2.94
C GLY A 160 17.06 -24.47 4.44
N THR A 161 18.09 -24.38 5.30
CA THR A 161 17.88 -24.22 6.74
C THR A 161 17.30 -22.84 7.06
N ILE A 162 16.15 -22.82 7.74
CA ILE A 162 15.42 -21.59 8.13
C ILE A 162 15.65 -21.31 9.61
N THR A 163 16.08 -20.09 9.95
CA THR A 163 16.26 -19.61 11.34
C THR A 163 15.59 -18.25 11.52
N PRO A 164 14.64 -18.08 12.46
CA PRO A 164 14.11 -16.75 12.77
C PRO A 164 15.16 -15.89 13.48
N LEU A 165 15.32 -14.64 13.05
CA LEU A 165 16.22 -13.65 13.65
C LEU A 165 15.51 -12.72 14.63
N ILE A 166 14.22 -12.50 14.41
CA ILE A 166 13.29 -11.81 15.30
C ILE A 166 11.89 -12.38 15.07
N GLU A 167 11.10 -12.46 16.14
CA GLU A 167 9.75 -13.03 16.13
C GLU A 167 8.76 -12.14 16.88
N ASN A 168 7.47 -12.48 16.77
CA ASN A 168 6.37 -11.78 17.43
C ASN A 168 6.24 -10.31 17.02
N LEU A 169 6.57 -9.97 15.76
CA LEU A 169 6.33 -8.64 15.21
C LEU A 169 4.81 -8.40 15.10
N PRO A 170 4.30 -7.20 15.47
CA PRO A 170 2.88 -6.89 15.46
C PRO A 170 2.39 -6.54 14.05
N SER A 171 2.51 -7.50 13.13
CA SER A 171 2.15 -7.38 11.72
C SER A 171 0.99 -8.29 11.31
N MET A 172 0.18 -8.72 12.27
CA MET A 172 -1.14 -9.27 11.97
C MET A 172 -2.09 -8.12 11.58
N GLY A 173 -3.20 -8.43 10.91
CA GLY A 173 -4.17 -7.41 10.50
C GLY A 173 -3.98 -6.96 9.07
N ASP A 174 -4.42 -5.73 8.78
CA ASP A 174 -4.50 -5.22 7.42
C ASP A 174 -3.17 -5.15 6.69
N HIS A 175 -2.03 -5.03 7.39
CA HIS A 175 -0.72 -4.87 6.76
C HIS A 175 0.38 -5.65 7.49
N HIS A 176 1.31 -6.18 6.71
CA HIS A 176 2.23 -7.23 7.15
C HIS A 176 3.66 -6.73 7.40
N THR A 177 4.54 -7.64 7.82
CA THR A 177 6.00 -7.40 7.82
C THR A 177 6.48 -7.39 6.36
N ASN A 178 7.19 -6.34 5.96
CA ASN A 178 7.65 -6.10 4.59
C ASN A 178 9.16 -5.79 4.53
N GLY A 179 9.68 -5.61 3.32
CA GLY A 179 11.11 -5.60 3.03
C GLY A 179 11.62 -7.04 2.82
N PRO A 180 12.87 -7.38 3.18
CA PRO A 180 13.89 -6.56 3.80
C PRO A 180 14.85 -5.91 2.77
N ALA A 181 15.66 -4.96 3.25
CA ALA A 181 16.79 -4.39 2.54
C ALA A 181 18.05 -4.46 3.41
N ILE A 182 19.22 -4.53 2.76
CA ILE A 182 20.52 -4.51 3.45
C ILE A 182 21.08 -3.10 3.34
N GLY A 183 21.41 -2.49 4.47
CA GLY A 183 22.00 -1.16 4.51
C GLY A 183 23.47 -1.14 4.12
N PRO A 184 24.02 0.04 3.77
CA PRO A 184 25.45 0.22 3.57
C PRO A 184 26.27 -0.04 4.85
N ASP A 185 25.63 -0.03 6.01
CA ASP A 185 26.17 -0.43 7.31
C ASP A 185 26.22 -1.97 7.51
N GLY A 186 25.70 -2.74 6.56
CA GLY A 186 25.61 -4.20 6.63
C GLY A 186 24.48 -4.71 7.54
N ALA A 187 23.61 -3.83 8.05
CA ALA A 187 22.48 -4.21 8.86
C ALA A 187 21.24 -4.54 8.00
N LEU A 188 20.28 -5.23 8.60
CA LEU A 188 19.03 -5.57 7.96
C LEU A 188 17.93 -4.59 8.35
N TYR A 189 17.34 -3.94 7.36
CA TYR A 189 16.21 -3.03 7.50
C TYR A 189 14.93 -3.71 7.02
N PHE A 190 13.85 -3.58 7.78
CA PHE A 190 12.55 -4.16 7.46
C PHE A 190 11.44 -3.31 8.07
N ALA A 191 10.22 -3.50 7.59
CA ALA A 191 9.10 -2.69 8.02
C ALA A 191 7.94 -3.53 8.56
N VAL A 192 7.15 -2.94 9.45
CA VAL A 192 5.99 -3.56 10.09
C VAL A 192 4.77 -2.68 9.78
N GLY A 193 3.79 -3.24 9.07
CA GLY A 193 2.53 -2.57 8.76
C GLY A 193 1.59 -2.39 9.96
N THR A 194 0.51 -1.64 9.75
CA THR A 194 -0.57 -1.44 10.73
C THR A 194 -1.62 -2.55 10.71
N PHE A 195 -2.22 -2.80 11.87
CA PHE A 195 -3.38 -3.69 12.01
C PHE A 195 -4.62 -3.11 11.32
N THR A 196 -4.76 -1.79 11.30
CA THR A 196 -5.95 -1.10 10.75
C THR A 196 -5.64 -0.24 9.52
N ASN A 197 -6.70 0.15 8.82
CA ASN A 197 -6.65 1.15 7.76
C ASN A 197 -6.21 2.54 8.25
N SER A 198 -6.76 3.01 9.38
CA SER A 198 -6.72 4.42 9.76
C SER A 198 -6.73 4.70 11.27
N GLY A 199 -6.22 3.77 12.07
CA GLY A 199 -5.95 3.92 13.51
C GLY A 199 -7.10 3.54 14.43
N VAL A 200 -8.20 3.00 13.88
CA VAL A 200 -9.39 2.58 14.62
C VAL A 200 -9.79 1.20 14.12
N VAL A 201 -9.95 0.25 15.03
CA VAL A 201 -10.42 -1.10 14.69
C VAL A 201 -11.91 -1.02 14.33
N GLY A 202 -12.27 -1.50 13.13
CA GLY A 202 -13.60 -1.33 12.56
C GLY A 202 -14.25 -2.62 12.07
N GLU A 203 -15.45 -2.45 11.53
CA GLU A 203 -16.23 -3.52 10.91
C GLU A 203 -15.53 -4.15 9.70
N ASP A 204 -14.66 -3.40 9.02
CA ASP A 204 -13.82 -3.89 7.94
C ASP A 204 -12.79 -4.91 8.45
N ASN A 205 -12.20 -4.71 9.64
CA ASN A 205 -11.29 -5.71 10.20
C ASN A 205 -12.02 -7.03 10.53
N ALA A 206 -13.32 -7.00 10.84
CA ALA A 206 -14.12 -8.23 10.93
C ALA A 206 -14.35 -8.86 9.55
N GLN A 207 -14.61 -8.06 8.53
CA GLN A 207 -14.76 -8.54 7.15
C GLN A 207 -13.49 -9.29 6.74
N TYR A 208 -12.29 -8.73 6.93
CA TYR A 208 -11.02 -9.41 6.67
C TYR A 208 -10.69 -10.59 7.61
N GLY A 209 -11.60 -10.96 8.51
CA GLY A 209 -11.46 -12.10 9.43
C GLY A 209 -10.51 -11.85 10.61
N TRP A 210 -10.05 -10.61 10.80
CA TRP A 210 -9.09 -10.28 11.86
C TRP A 210 -9.73 -10.30 13.23
N LEU A 211 -10.96 -9.79 13.39
CA LEU A 211 -11.61 -9.82 14.72
C LEU A 211 -11.95 -11.24 15.17
N ALA A 212 -12.18 -12.16 14.24
CA ALA A 212 -12.38 -13.57 14.55
C ALA A 212 -11.08 -14.25 15.01
N ARG A 213 -9.93 -13.88 14.41
CA ARG A 213 -8.62 -14.45 14.74
C ARG A 213 -7.95 -13.79 15.95
N TYR A 214 -8.10 -12.48 16.08
CA TYR A 214 -7.38 -11.62 17.01
C TYR A 214 -8.32 -10.53 17.58
N PRO A 215 -9.29 -10.91 18.44
CA PRO A 215 -10.32 -9.98 18.93
C PRO A 215 -9.78 -8.79 19.72
N GLU A 216 -8.63 -8.96 20.38
CA GLU A 216 -7.99 -7.92 21.19
C GLU A 216 -6.89 -7.14 20.45
N ALA A 217 -6.59 -7.51 19.20
CA ALA A 217 -5.53 -6.86 18.45
C ALA A 217 -5.94 -5.47 17.96
N HIS A 218 -4.96 -4.57 17.98
CA HIS A 218 -5.06 -3.18 17.57
C HIS A 218 -3.65 -2.65 17.29
N ASP A 219 -3.56 -1.48 16.67
CA ASP A 219 -2.28 -0.85 16.38
C ASP A 219 -1.50 -0.52 17.66
N ILE A 220 -0.19 -0.73 17.60
CA ILE A 220 0.73 -0.49 18.72
C ILE A 220 1.63 0.69 18.35
N PRO A 221 1.56 1.84 19.04
CA PRO A 221 2.42 2.97 18.73
C PRO A 221 3.87 2.70 19.17
N CYS A 222 4.84 3.31 18.49
CA CYS A 222 6.26 3.12 18.81
C CYS A 222 6.74 3.96 20.00
N ARG A 223 5.99 5.01 20.34
CA ARG A 223 6.22 5.89 21.49
C ARG A 223 4.89 6.21 22.13
N ASP A 224 4.93 6.70 23.37
CA ASP A 224 3.73 7.17 24.04
C ASP A 224 3.02 8.23 23.20
N ILE A 225 1.71 8.07 23.01
CA ILE A 225 0.86 9.02 22.30
C ILE A 225 -0.30 9.46 23.19
N THR A 226 -0.71 10.71 23.05
CA THR A 226 -1.88 11.25 23.74
C THR A 226 -3.06 11.34 22.76
N LEU A 227 -4.19 10.73 23.10
CA LEU A 227 -5.35 10.65 22.23
C LEU A 227 -6.24 11.90 22.33
N SER A 228 -6.85 12.27 21.20
CA SER A 228 -7.86 13.34 21.13
C SER A 228 -9.18 12.96 21.82
N GLY A 229 -9.41 11.66 22.03
CA GLY A 229 -10.63 11.09 22.61
C GLY A 229 -11.77 10.93 21.60
N THR A 230 -11.49 10.97 20.30
CA THR A 230 -12.50 10.70 19.28
C THR A 230 -12.80 9.21 19.20
N ASN A 231 -14.08 8.84 19.32
CA ASN A 231 -14.55 7.47 19.19
C ASN A 231 -15.52 7.34 18.02
N TYR A 232 -15.57 6.16 17.41
CA TYR A 232 -16.39 5.85 16.25
C TYR A 232 -17.41 4.79 16.59
N ILE A 233 -18.65 5.00 16.16
CA ILE A 233 -19.75 4.06 16.33
C ILE A 233 -19.94 3.32 15.01
N SER A 234 -19.87 2.00 15.04
CA SER A 234 -20.06 1.11 13.89
C SER A 234 -20.98 -0.05 14.26
N PRO A 235 -21.56 -0.76 13.28
CA PRO A 235 -22.23 -2.03 13.54
C PRO A 235 -21.33 -2.98 14.33
N ASP A 236 -21.89 -3.77 15.25
CA ASP A 236 -21.15 -4.77 16.01
C ASP A 236 -21.16 -6.12 15.28
N PRO A 237 -20.07 -6.54 14.61
CA PRO A 237 -20.02 -7.80 13.86
C PRO A 237 -19.98 -9.03 14.77
N ARG A 238 -19.92 -8.86 16.10
CA ARG A 238 -19.87 -9.95 17.08
C ARG A 238 -21.27 -10.42 17.48
N THR A 239 -22.31 -9.66 17.17
CA THR A 239 -23.69 -10.00 17.50
C THR A 239 -24.50 -10.32 16.24
N PRO A 240 -25.58 -11.12 16.35
CA PRO A 240 -26.42 -11.45 15.21
C PRO A 240 -27.43 -10.34 14.86
N ASP A 241 -27.67 -9.34 15.73
CA ASP A 241 -28.60 -8.25 15.45
C ASP A 241 -27.90 -7.16 14.62
N PRO A 242 -28.30 -6.92 13.36
CA PRO A 242 -27.66 -5.91 12.51
C PRO A 242 -27.85 -4.47 13.01
N LYS A 243 -28.67 -4.25 14.05
CA LYS A 243 -28.86 -2.94 14.68
C LYS A 243 -27.91 -2.68 15.85
N ASP A 244 -27.25 -3.72 16.36
CA ASP A 244 -26.28 -3.55 17.44
C ASP A 244 -25.08 -2.76 16.94
N THR A 245 -24.56 -1.90 17.81
CA THR A 245 -23.42 -1.05 17.51
C THR A 245 -22.38 -1.14 18.61
N ALA A 246 -21.11 -1.04 18.24
CA ALA A 246 -20.00 -0.90 19.15
C ALA A 246 -19.38 0.51 19.02
N THR A 247 -18.77 0.98 20.10
CA THR A 247 -18.00 2.24 20.11
C THR A 247 -16.53 1.91 20.27
N THR A 248 -15.71 2.28 19.28
CA THR A 248 -14.27 1.99 19.29
C THR A 248 -13.45 3.28 19.27
N GLY A 249 -12.42 3.33 20.11
CA GLY A 249 -11.43 4.40 20.15
C GLY A 249 -10.22 4.13 19.28
N ALA A 250 -9.33 5.12 19.21
CA ALA A 250 -8.06 4.98 18.49
C ALA A 250 -7.08 4.09 19.27
N PHE A 251 -6.31 3.26 18.58
CA PHE A 251 -5.31 2.37 19.20
C PHE A 251 -5.88 1.53 20.36
N SER A 252 -7.10 1.01 20.21
CA SER A 252 -7.75 0.14 21.19
C SER A 252 -8.46 -1.04 20.51
N PRO A 253 -8.70 -2.14 21.23
CA PRO A 253 -9.52 -3.25 20.73
C PRO A 253 -10.91 -2.80 20.26
N PHE A 254 -11.53 -3.60 19.39
CA PHE A 254 -12.87 -3.31 18.89
C PHE A 254 -13.91 -3.23 20.01
N GLY A 255 -14.71 -2.16 20.01
CA GLY A 255 -15.74 -1.91 21.02
C GLY A 255 -15.22 -1.37 22.35
N VAL A 256 -13.93 -1.02 22.43
CA VAL A 256 -13.34 -0.33 23.57
C VAL A 256 -13.24 1.17 23.25
N PRO A 257 -13.95 2.05 23.96
CA PRO A 257 -13.80 3.49 23.79
C PRO A 257 -12.53 4.01 24.49
N THR A 258 -12.04 5.15 24.01
CA THR A 258 -10.92 5.90 24.60
C THR A 258 -11.36 7.27 25.10
N LEU A 259 -10.55 7.87 25.98
CA LEU A 259 -10.83 9.18 26.58
C LEU A 259 -9.92 10.26 26.00
N LYS A 260 -10.39 11.51 26.02
CA LYS A 260 -9.56 12.66 25.69
C LYS A 260 -8.40 12.78 26.68
N GLY A 261 -7.18 12.91 26.18
CA GLY A 261 -5.98 12.97 27.00
C GLY A 261 -5.50 11.61 27.51
N GLN A 262 -6.15 10.51 27.13
CA GLN A 262 -5.65 9.17 27.44
C GLN A 262 -4.29 8.97 26.75
N VAL A 263 -3.31 8.51 27.52
CA VAL A 263 -2.00 8.10 27.00
C VAL A 263 -2.06 6.63 26.64
N ILE A 264 -1.67 6.29 25.40
CA ILE A 264 -1.41 4.92 24.98
C ILE A 264 0.11 4.73 25.01
N SER A 265 0.57 3.77 25.80
CA SER A 265 2.00 3.49 25.94
C SER A 265 2.57 2.90 24.66
N GLY A 266 3.72 3.42 24.23
CA GLY A 266 4.45 2.89 23.09
C GLY A 266 5.39 1.74 23.46
N LYS A 267 5.73 0.92 22.47
CA LYS A 267 6.77 -0.12 22.60
C LYS A 267 7.41 -0.44 21.25
N VAL A 268 8.59 -1.06 21.27
CA VAL A 268 9.26 -1.58 20.07
C VAL A 268 9.46 -3.10 20.26
N PRO A 269 9.13 -3.95 19.28
CA PRO A 269 8.50 -3.64 17.98
C PRO A 269 7.07 -3.09 18.09
N CYS A 270 6.69 -2.25 17.12
CA CYS A 270 5.40 -1.54 17.00
C CYS A 270 4.84 -1.67 15.59
N SER A 271 3.57 -1.27 15.44
CA SER A 271 2.90 -1.15 14.15
C SER A 271 3.34 0.12 13.41
N GLY A 272 3.30 0.10 12.08
CA GLY A 272 3.56 1.29 11.25
C GLY A 272 4.99 1.82 11.37
N ALA A 273 5.96 0.92 11.36
CA ALA A 273 7.35 1.19 11.74
C ALA A 273 8.37 0.67 10.72
N LEU A 274 9.49 1.35 10.66
CA LEU A 274 10.71 0.90 10.01
C LEU A 274 11.73 0.55 11.10
N LEU A 275 12.25 -0.67 11.05
CA LEU A 275 13.11 -1.26 12.06
C LEU A 275 14.43 -1.74 11.45
N ARG A 276 15.47 -1.80 12.29
CA ARG A 276 16.79 -2.33 11.96
C ARG A 276 17.20 -3.42 12.95
N ILE A 277 17.82 -4.49 12.46
CA ILE A 277 18.51 -5.50 13.27
C ILE A 277 19.87 -5.85 12.66
N SER A 278 20.74 -6.47 13.46
CA SER A 278 21.92 -7.15 12.94
C SER A 278 21.52 -8.34 12.06
N THR A 279 22.36 -8.67 11.07
CA THR A 279 22.22 -9.86 10.21
C THR A 279 22.35 -11.20 10.96
N ASN A 280 22.75 -11.16 12.24
CA ASN A 280 22.74 -12.29 13.16
C ASN A 280 21.53 -12.30 14.12
N GLY A 281 20.59 -11.35 13.95
CA GLY A 281 19.46 -11.14 14.85
C GLY A 281 19.81 -10.24 16.03
N GLY A 282 18.86 -10.07 16.95
CA GLY A 282 19.00 -9.22 18.13
C GLY A 282 17.80 -8.30 18.35
N GLU A 283 17.96 -7.34 19.25
CA GLU A 283 16.92 -6.34 19.52
C GLU A 283 16.69 -5.45 18.30
N ALA A 284 15.42 -5.17 18.01
CA ALA A 284 15.03 -4.25 16.95
C ALA A 284 15.25 -2.80 17.38
N GLU A 285 15.99 -2.08 16.56
CA GLU A 285 16.14 -0.65 16.67
C GLU A 285 15.06 0.05 15.83
N LEU A 286 14.44 1.07 16.41
CA LEU A 286 13.46 1.89 15.72
C LEU A 286 14.15 2.96 14.86
N ILE A 287 14.00 2.86 13.54
CA ILE A 287 14.54 3.85 12.59
C ILE A 287 13.54 4.97 12.37
N ALA A 288 12.29 4.66 12.07
CA ALA A 288 11.23 5.64 11.82
C ALA A 288 9.85 5.01 12.07
N TRP A 289 8.81 5.83 12.23
CA TRP A 289 7.45 5.34 12.49
C TRP A 289 6.36 6.30 12.05
N GLY A 290 5.10 5.92 12.23
CA GLY A 290 3.97 6.72 11.77
C GLY A 290 3.68 6.49 10.29
N PHE A 291 3.85 5.25 9.84
CA PHE A 291 3.47 4.78 8.51
C PHE A 291 2.22 3.89 8.61
N ARG A 292 1.48 3.74 7.53
CA ARG A 292 0.39 2.78 7.39
C ARG A 292 0.90 1.41 6.94
N ASN A 293 1.34 1.32 5.68
CA ASN A 293 1.91 0.12 5.10
C ASN A 293 3.24 0.44 4.42
N PRO A 294 4.32 0.60 5.20
CA PRO A 294 5.66 0.71 4.66
C PRO A 294 6.03 -0.60 3.95
N PHE A 295 6.04 -0.60 2.62
CA PHE A 295 6.10 -1.83 1.81
C PHE A 295 7.50 -2.10 1.27
N GLY A 296 7.91 -1.34 0.25
CA GLY A 296 9.23 -1.48 -0.39
C GLY A 296 10.28 -0.65 0.33
N LEU A 297 11.51 -1.18 0.40
CA LEU A 297 12.69 -0.52 0.95
C LEU A 297 13.83 -0.64 -0.05
N ALA A 298 14.51 0.47 -0.33
CA ALA A 298 15.73 0.46 -1.14
C ALA A 298 16.65 1.61 -0.73
N PHE A 299 17.96 1.37 -0.82
CA PHE A 299 18.96 2.42 -0.68
C PHE A 299 19.26 2.98 -2.07
N SER A 300 19.25 4.31 -2.20
CA SER A 300 19.73 4.99 -3.40
C SER A 300 21.26 4.82 -3.54
N PRO A 301 21.83 5.11 -4.73
CA PRO A 301 23.27 4.93 -4.97
C PRO A 301 24.19 5.70 -4.01
N ASP A 302 23.71 6.78 -3.40
CA ASP A 302 24.41 7.58 -2.39
C ASP A 302 24.21 7.08 -0.95
N GLY A 303 23.48 5.98 -0.76
CA GLY A 303 23.26 5.34 0.53
C GLY A 303 22.10 5.91 1.34
N GLN A 304 21.25 6.77 0.77
CA GLN A 304 20.04 7.26 1.43
C GLN A 304 18.93 6.19 1.36
N LEU A 305 18.29 5.92 2.51
CA LEU A 305 17.15 4.99 2.56
C LEU A 305 15.89 5.66 2.01
N PHE A 306 15.21 4.98 1.09
CA PHE A 306 13.88 5.32 0.61
C PHE A 306 12.88 4.21 0.93
N MET A 307 11.61 4.60 1.02
CA MET A 307 10.52 3.70 1.35
C MET A 307 9.25 4.06 0.59
N SER A 308 8.59 3.04 0.03
CA SER A 308 7.24 3.19 -0.53
C SER A 308 6.19 2.88 0.53
N GLU A 309 5.10 3.63 0.54
CA GLU A 309 3.99 3.47 1.48
C GLU A 309 2.66 3.39 0.77
N ASN A 310 1.87 2.33 1.04
CA ASN A 310 0.47 2.31 0.62
C ASN A 310 -0.40 3.11 1.58
N SER A 311 -1.07 4.13 1.04
CA SER A 311 -1.87 5.07 1.83
C SER A 311 -3.30 4.57 2.10
N TYR A 312 -4.12 5.41 2.72
CA TYR A 312 -5.44 5.06 3.25
C TYR A 312 -6.46 4.61 2.19
N ASP A 313 -7.44 3.84 2.68
CA ASP A 313 -8.58 3.38 1.92
C ASP A 313 -9.89 4.03 2.38
N VAL A 314 -10.91 3.98 1.51
CA VAL A 314 -12.27 4.48 1.77
C VAL A 314 -13.14 3.42 2.47
N ARG A 315 -12.60 2.80 3.52
CA ARG A 315 -13.24 1.70 4.27
C ARG A 315 -13.07 1.83 5.78
N GLY A 316 -13.83 1.02 6.51
CA GLY A 316 -13.84 0.97 7.97
C GLY A 316 -14.54 2.15 8.62
N SER A 317 -14.43 2.22 9.95
CA SER A 317 -15.15 3.20 10.76
C SER A 317 -14.61 4.63 10.62
N ARG A 318 -13.36 4.79 10.17
CA ARG A 318 -12.71 6.08 9.86
C ARG A 318 -12.14 6.07 8.43
N PRO A 319 -12.99 6.10 7.39
CA PRO A 319 -12.54 6.06 6.01
C PRO A 319 -11.87 7.37 5.59
N VAL A 320 -10.85 7.31 4.74
CA VAL A 320 -10.10 8.47 4.26
C VAL A 320 -10.06 8.43 2.74
N PHE A 321 -10.34 9.56 2.09
CA PHE A 321 -10.49 9.63 0.63
C PHE A 321 -9.28 10.26 -0.07
N GLY A 322 -8.98 9.82 -1.29
CA GLY A 322 -8.12 10.55 -2.21
C GLY A 322 -6.62 10.53 -1.89
N THR A 323 -6.16 9.59 -1.06
CA THR A 323 -4.75 9.52 -0.65
C THR A 323 -3.93 8.67 -1.62
N GLY A 324 -3.05 9.32 -2.39
CA GLY A 324 -2.06 8.66 -3.24
C GLY A 324 -1.00 7.91 -2.43
N ASP A 325 -0.40 6.86 -2.98
CA ASP A 325 0.76 6.24 -2.32
C ASP A 325 1.93 7.22 -2.25
N LEU A 326 2.85 7.01 -1.29
CA LEU A 326 3.94 7.95 -1.04
C LEU A 326 5.29 7.25 -1.22
N LEU A 327 6.24 7.97 -1.83
CA LEU A 327 7.65 7.62 -1.77
C LEU A 327 8.33 8.57 -0.79
N TRP A 328 8.96 8.01 0.24
CA TRP A 328 9.63 8.74 1.30
C TRP A 328 11.14 8.67 1.13
N ARG A 329 11.81 9.79 1.35
CA ARG A 329 13.22 9.85 1.74
C ARG A 329 13.26 9.73 3.26
N VAL A 330 13.85 8.67 3.80
CA VAL A 330 13.75 8.36 5.23
C VAL A 330 14.79 9.12 6.05
N GLU A 331 14.33 10.04 6.88
CA GLU A 331 15.01 10.60 8.04
C GLU A 331 14.83 9.70 9.28
N GLU A 332 15.93 9.34 9.94
CA GLU A 332 15.92 8.57 11.18
C GLU A 332 15.30 9.37 12.34
N GLY A 333 14.61 8.67 13.25
CA GLY A 333 13.97 9.23 14.45
C GLY A 333 12.66 9.98 14.21
N ARG A 334 12.24 10.18 12.96
CA ARG A 334 11.03 10.93 12.58
C ARG A 334 9.74 10.10 12.69
N TRP A 335 8.65 10.82 12.97
CA TRP A 335 7.28 10.36 12.76
C TRP A 335 6.72 10.89 11.43
N TYR A 336 6.08 10.02 10.66
CA TYR A 336 5.66 10.27 9.27
C TYR A 336 4.17 10.53 9.07
N GLY A 337 3.43 10.66 10.17
CA GLY A 337 2.12 11.30 10.12
C GLY A 337 0.91 10.38 10.26
N TRP A 338 1.02 9.09 9.99
CA TRP A 338 -0.09 8.16 10.25
C TRP A 338 -0.39 8.10 11.75
N PRO A 339 -1.67 8.18 12.19
CA PRO A 339 -2.90 8.07 11.38
C PRO A 339 -3.58 9.40 11.01
N ASP A 340 -2.91 10.55 11.18
CA ASP A 340 -3.53 11.88 11.14
C ASP A 340 -3.15 12.73 9.93
N TYR A 341 -2.20 12.26 9.13
CA TYR A 341 -1.71 12.94 7.94
C TYR A 341 -1.67 12.02 6.73
N HIS A 342 -1.76 12.63 5.56
CA HIS A 342 -1.31 12.08 4.29
C HIS A 342 -0.21 12.99 3.74
N GLY A 343 1.03 12.49 3.69
CA GLY A 343 2.19 13.33 3.47
C GLY A 343 2.33 14.36 4.60
N PHE A 344 2.55 15.61 4.24
CA PHE A 344 2.59 16.76 5.16
C PHE A 344 1.20 17.37 5.45
N ARG A 345 0.12 16.83 4.87
CA ARG A 345 -1.23 17.41 4.99
C ARG A 345 -2.05 16.71 6.06
N ARG A 346 -2.65 17.48 6.96
CA ARG A 346 -3.57 16.95 7.99
C ARG A 346 -4.86 16.46 7.37
N LEU A 347 -5.36 15.33 7.85
CA LEU A 347 -6.58 14.72 7.30
C LEU A 347 -7.84 15.57 7.53
N ASN A 348 -7.86 16.45 8.54
CA ASN A 348 -8.98 17.36 8.80
C ASN A 348 -8.85 18.73 8.10
N GLN A 349 -7.86 18.91 7.21
CA GLN A 349 -7.64 20.17 6.52
C GLN A 349 -8.59 20.30 5.31
N GLY A 350 -9.73 20.94 5.53
CA GLY A 350 -10.77 21.10 4.50
C GLY A 350 -11.47 19.77 4.17
N GLU A 351 -12.09 19.71 2.98
CA GLU A 351 -12.87 18.53 2.56
C GLU A 351 -12.09 17.53 1.71
N HIS A 352 -10.80 17.78 1.44
CA HIS A 352 -9.99 17.01 0.47
C HIS A 352 -9.99 15.50 0.75
N PHE A 353 -9.87 15.12 2.03
CA PHE A 353 -9.81 13.73 2.48
C PHE A 353 -11.16 13.17 2.93
N THR A 354 -12.25 13.94 2.74
CA THR A 354 -13.60 13.54 3.14
C THR A 354 -14.20 12.64 2.08
N PRO A 355 -14.57 11.39 2.42
CA PRO A 355 -15.27 10.55 1.47
C PRO A 355 -16.64 11.15 1.09
N PRO A 356 -17.06 11.04 -0.18
CA PRO A 356 -18.38 11.49 -0.60
C PRO A 356 -19.50 10.96 0.30
N GLY A 357 -20.38 11.86 0.76
CA GLY A 357 -21.51 11.52 1.63
C GLY A 357 -21.15 11.13 3.07
N LYS A 358 -19.87 11.18 3.46
CA LYS A 358 -19.40 10.85 4.83
C LYS A 358 -18.89 12.10 5.55
N LYS A 359 -18.60 11.94 6.85
CA LYS A 359 -17.97 12.98 7.67
C LYS A 359 -16.47 13.02 7.41
N SER A 360 -15.88 14.21 7.53
CA SER A 360 -14.43 14.38 7.49
C SER A 360 -13.76 13.58 8.62
N PRO A 361 -12.60 12.97 8.36
CA PRO A 361 -11.85 12.25 9.39
C PRO A 361 -11.36 13.22 10.48
N HIS A 362 -11.65 12.88 11.73
CA HIS A 362 -11.10 13.60 12.89
C HIS A 362 -9.67 13.15 13.18
N LEU A 363 -8.84 14.05 13.69
CA LEU A 363 -7.51 13.72 14.18
C LEU A 363 -7.60 12.87 15.45
N LEU A 364 -6.84 11.78 15.51
CA LEU A 364 -6.84 10.81 16.60
C LEU A 364 -5.85 11.19 17.70
N LEU A 365 -4.76 11.89 17.35
CA LEU A 365 -3.76 12.35 18.31
C LEU A 365 -4.11 13.76 18.80
N ALA A 366 -3.99 13.99 20.11
CA ALA A 366 -4.11 15.31 20.71
C ALA A 366 -2.87 16.17 20.45
N GLU A 367 -1.71 15.52 20.41
CA GLU A 367 -0.40 16.12 20.15
C GLU A 367 0.36 15.23 19.17
N HIS A 368 0.98 15.85 18.16
CA HIS A 368 1.79 15.16 17.16
C HIS A 368 3.27 15.20 17.54
N PRO A 369 4.03 14.11 17.40
CA PRO A 369 5.47 14.08 17.72
C PRO A 369 6.29 15.12 16.95
N ASN A 370 5.94 15.36 15.67
CA ASN A 370 6.51 16.38 14.80
C ASN A 370 5.57 16.63 13.61
N ASP A 371 5.84 17.67 12.82
CA ASP A 371 5.24 17.81 11.48
C ASP A 371 5.93 16.81 10.52
N PRO A 372 5.20 15.98 9.76
CA PRO A 372 5.79 15.05 8.81
C PRO A 372 6.57 15.77 7.69
N PRO A 373 7.62 15.14 7.14
CA PRO A 373 8.36 15.71 6.02
C PRO A 373 7.52 15.74 4.74
N GLU A 374 8.01 16.42 3.70
CA GLU A 374 7.45 16.30 2.36
C GLU A 374 7.89 14.96 1.73
N PRO A 375 6.98 14.23 1.05
CA PRO A 375 7.35 13.02 0.34
C PRO A 375 8.19 13.34 -0.89
N ALA A 376 9.11 12.45 -1.25
CA ALA A 376 9.89 12.55 -2.49
C ALA A 376 9.00 12.47 -3.73
N ALA A 377 7.88 11.73 -3.66
CA ALA A 377 6.85 11.73 -4.68
C ALA A 377 5.49 11.32 -4.12
N VAL A 378 4.41 11.81 -4.75
CA VAL A 378 3.02 11.37 -4.51
C VAL A 378 2.55 10.58 -5.73
N LEU A 379 2.30 9.30 -5.53
CA LEU A 379 1.91 8.32 -6.55
C LEU A 379 0.39 8.25 -6.68
N GLY A 380 -0.10 7.39 -7.56
CA GLY A 380 -1.53 7.27 -7.85
C GLY A 380 -2.36 6.81 -6.64
N VAL A 381 -3.57 7.35 -6.48
CA VAL A 381 -4.55 6.88 -5.49
C VAL A 381 -4.88 5.42 -5.74
N HIS A 382 -4.69 4.57 -4.73
CA HIS A 382 -4.84 3.11 -4.81
C HIS A 382 -3.92 2.44 -5.85
N SER A 383 -2.77 3.04 -6.18
CA SER A 383 -1.82 2.43 -7.13
C SER A 383 -1.17 1.14 -6.61
N SER A 384 -1.17 0.97 -5.28
CA SER A 384 -0.46 -0.10 -4.57
C SER A 384 1.01 -0.15 -4.97
N SER A 385 1.70 0.97 -4.75
CA SER A 385 3.13 1.15 -5.04
C SER A 385 3.98 0.41 -4.00
N ASN A 386 4.65 -0.65 -4.46
CA ASN A 386 5.22 -1.69 -3.60
C ASN A 386 6.76 -1.75 -3.76
N GLY A 387 7.34 -2.94 -3.96
CA GLY A 387 8.78 -3.10 -4.08
C GLY A 387 9.37 -2.30 -5.25
N PHE A 388 10.52 -1.70 -5.01
CA PHE A 388 11.22 -0.85 -5.97
C PHE A 388 12.73 -0.94 -5.77
N ASP A 389 13.47 -0.42 -6.74
CA ASP A 389 14.93 -0.33 -6.68
C ASP A 389 15.43 0.85 -7.52
N PHE A 390 16.68 1.26 -7.32
CA PHE A 390 17.30 2.37 -8.03
C PHE A 390 18.16 1.89 -9.20
N SER A 391 18.05 2.56 -10.33
CA SER A 391 19.02 2.35 -11.41
C SER A 391 20.38 2.90 -10.98
N GLN A 392 21.42 2.08 -11.10
CA GLN A 392 22.79 2.45 -10.76
C GLN A 392 23.74 2.39 -11.97
N ASN A 393 23.30 1.77 -13.07
CA ASN A 393 24.14 1.54 -14.24
C ASN A 393 23.73 2.43 -15.41
N THR A 394 24.69 3.19 -15.93
CA THR A 394 24.51 4.06 -17.10
C THR A 394 24.08 3.32 -18.37
N GLN A 395 24.43 2.04 -18.51
CA GLN A 395 23.97 1.18 -19.61
C GLN A 395 22.46 0.94 -19.55
N PHE A 396 21.88 0.77 -18.36
CA PHE A 396 20.43 0.73 -18.23
C PHE A 396 19.84 2.12 -18.38
N GLY A 397 20.50 3.17 -17.90
CA GLY A 397 20.05 4.56 -17.96
C GLY A 397 19.25 5.00 -16.73
N TYR A 398 18.93 6.29 -16.65
CA TYR A 398 18.19 6.90 -15.53
C TYR A 398 18.83 6.66 -14.15
N VAL A 399 20.16 6.73 -14.07
CA VAL A 399 20.91 6.52 -12.81
C VAL A 399 20.39 7.45 -11.72
N GLY A 400 20.18 6.90 -10.52
CA GLY A 400 19.67 7.62 -9.36
C GLY A 400 18.15 7.71 -9.29
N GLN A 401 17.41 7.20 -10.29
CA GLN A 401 15.95 7.18 -10.26
C GLN A 401 15.39 5.84 -9.79
N ALA A 402 14.24 5.90 -9.11
CA ALA A 402 13.56 4.74 -8.56
C ALA A 402 12.60 4.10 -9.58
N PHE A 403 12.59 2.77 -9.67
CA PHE A 403 11.67 2.00 -10.50
C PHE A 403 10.72 1.22 -9.61
N ILE A 404 9.45 1.65 -9.56
CA ILE A 404 8.47 1.19 -8.58
C ILE A 404 7.43 0.30 -9.25
N ALA A 405 7.27 -0.91 -8.72
CA ALA A 405 6.20 -1.81 -9.13
C ALA A 405 4.86 -1.36 -8.50
N GLN A 406 3.83 -1.20 -9.33
CA GLN A 406 2.48 -0.84 -8.91
C GLN A 406 1.54 -2.01 -9.10
N PHE A 407 1.14 -2.62 -7.99
CA PHE A 407 0.29 -3.81 -7.96
C PHE A 407 -1.12 -3.52 -8.45
N GLY A 408 -1.51 -2.25 -8.41
CA GLY A 408 -2.77 -1.74 -8.91
C GLY A 408 -3.90 -1.79 -7.90
N ASP A 409 -5.01 -1.15 -8.27
CA ASP A 409 -6.15 -1.01 -7.39
C ASP A 409 -6.80 -2.35 -7.03
N GLN A 410 -7.42 -2.37 -5.85
CA GLN A 410 -8.30 -3.43 -5.37
C GLN A 410 -9.73 -2.92 -5.25
N ALA A 411 -10.14 -2.06 -6.18
CA ALA A 411 -11.49 -1.51 -6.16
C ALA A 411 -12.53 -2.62 -6.46
N PRO A 412 -13.76 -2.51 -5.93
CA PRO A 412 -14.28 -1.39 -5.14
C PRO A 412 -13.91 -1.42 -3.64
N VAL A 413 -13.22 -2.47 -3.16
CA VAL A 413 -13.02 -2.74 -1.72
C VAL A 413 -12.27 -1.62 -1.02
N VAL A 414 -11.20 -1.14 -1.63
CA VAL A 414 -10.34 -0.06 -1.09
C VAL A 414 -10.93 1.34 -1.31
N GLY A 415 -11.99 1.43 -2.10
CA GLY A 415 -12.52 2.69 -2.59
C GLY A 415 -12.89 2.60 -4.05
N LYS A 416 -13.81 3.46 -4.46
CA LYS A 416 -14.28 3.53 -5.84
C LYS A 416 -13.24 4.22 -6.72
N VAL A 417 -12.92 3.60 -7.84
CA VAL A 417 -12.17 4.22 -8.94
C VAL A 417 -13.00 4.24 -10.23
N LEU A 418 -12.76 5.22 -11.11
CA LEU A 418 -13.46 5.35 -12.39
C LEU A 418 -12.72 4.70 -13.57
N SER A 419 -11.47 4.30 -13.35
CA SER A 419 -10.62 3.58 -14.28
C SER A 419 -9.49 2.88 -13.52
N PRO A 420 -8.87 1.83 -14.08
CA PRO A 420 -7.78 1.13 -13.42
C PRO A 420 -6.59 2.04 -13.07
N VAL A 421 -6.09 1.95 -11.85
CA VAL A 421 -4.90 2.68 -11.37
C VAL A 421 -3.80 1.69 -11.01
N GLY A 422 -2.53 1.98 -11.36
CA GLY A 422 -1.39 1.06 -11.19
C GLY A 422 -1.31 0.00 -12.30
N PHE A 423 -1.00 -1.26 -11.96
CA PHE A 423 -0.81 -2.39 -12.90
C PHE A 423 0.36 -2.19 -13.87
N LYS A 424 1.44 -1.60 -13.38
CA LYS A 424 2.58 -1.16 -14.19
C LYS A 424 3.85 -1.00 -13.37
N VAL A 425 4.94 -0.70 -14.04
CA VAL A 425 6.14 -0.15 -13.42
C VAL A 425 6.26 1.32 -13.79
N VAL A 426 6.50 2.17 -12.80
CA VAL A 426 6.78 3.59 -12.98
C VAL A 426 8.23 3.90 -12.62
N ARG A 427 8.79 4.93 -13.24
CA ARG A 427 10.09 5.52 -12.90
C ARG A 427 9.85 6.86 -12.20
N VAL A 428 10.58 7.12 -11.12
CA VAL A 428 10.48 8.36 -10.34
C VAL A 428 11.84 9.04 -10.27
N ASP A 429 11.89 10.28 -10.72
CA ASP A 429 12.98 11.20 -10.42
C ASP A 429 12.80 11.72 -8.98
N VAL A 430 13.61 11.20 -8.05
CA VAL A 430 13.42 11.45 -6.61
C VAL A 430 13.86 12.83 -6.15
N GLU A 431 14.54 13.61 -7.00
CA GLU A 431 14.91 15.00 -6.70
C GLU A 431 13.80 15.98 -7.11
N THR A 432 13.06 15.65 -8.16
CA THR A 432 11.98 16.51 -8.69
C THR A 432 10.57 16.01 -8.35
N GLY A 433 10.44 14.74 -7.94
CA GLY A 433 9.17 14.06 -7.72
C GLY A 433 8.41 13.71 -9.02
N VAL A 434 9.03 13.88 -10.19
CA VAL A 434 8.39 13.59 -11.48
C VAL A 434 8.29 12.09 -11.71
N ILE A 435 7.10 11.64 -12.09
CA ILE A 435 6.78 10.22 -12.31
C ILE A 435 6.54 9.99 -13.81
N HIS A 436 7.15 8.93 -14.34
CA HIS A 436 6.97 8.47 -15.71
C HIS A 436 6.51 7.02 -15.73
N ASP A 437 5.56 6.70 -16.59
CA ASP A 437 5.26 5.31 -16.93
C ASP A 437 6.49 4.67 -17.60
N PHE A 438 6.87 3.47 -17.15
CA PHE A 438 8.03 2.75 -17.68
C PHE A 438 7.65 1.44 -18.36
N ALA A 439 6.88 0.56 -17.70
CA ALA A 439 6.36 -0.65 -18.31
C ALA A 439 4.85 -0.75 -18.09
N VAL A 440 4.07 -0.64 -19.16
CA VAL A 440 2.60 -0.55 -19.11
C VAL A 440 2.00 -1.41 -20.21
N ASN A 441 0.86 -2.06 -19.96
CA ASN A 441 0.17 -2.79 -21.02
C ASN A 441 -0.33 -1.86 -22.12
N ARG A 442 -0.14 -2.27 -23.38
CA ARG A 442 -0.72 -1.63 -24.56
C ARG A 442 -2.23 -1.79 -24.50
N GLY A 443 -2.95 -0.69 -24.74
CA GLY A 443 -4.41 -0.70 -24.74
C GLY A 443 -4.99 0.69 -24.89
N LYS A 444 -6.32 0.77 -25.00
CA LYS A 444 -7.04 2.06 -24.98
C LYS A 444 -7.11 2.68 -23.58
N THR A 445 -6.98 1.83 -22.55
CA THR A 445 -7.02 2.20 -21.13
C THR A 445 -5.91 1.46 -20.40
N ASN A 446 -5.49 2.00 -19.26
CA ASN A 446 -4.62 1.29 -18.33
C ASN A 446 -5.32 0.07 -17.71
N GLY A 447 -4.56 -0.89 -17.17
CA GLY A 447 -5.07 -2.02 -16.39
C GLY A 447 -4.25 -3.30 -16.55
N PRO A 448 -4.59 -4.35 -15.77
CA PRO A 448 -3.97 -5.66 -15.90
C PRO A 448 -4.31 -6.30 -17.26
N ALA A 449 -3.51 -7.25 -17.73
CA ALA A 449 -3.73 -7.92 -19.02
C ALA A 449 -5.09 -8.61 -19.10
N SER A 450 -5.56 -9.20 -17.99
CA SER A 450 -6.92 -9.75 -17.81
C SER A 450 -8.06 -8.73 -18.01
N ARG A 451 -7.78 -7.42 -17.90
CA ARG A 451 -8.74 -6.34 -18.15
C ARG A 451 -8.63 -5.74 -19.54
N VAL A 452 -7.41 -5.48 -20.00
CA VAL A 452 -7.17 -4.80 -21.28
C VAL A 452 -7.17 -5.74 -22.49
N GLY A 453 -7.08 -7.05 -22.25
CA GLY A 453 -7.03 -8.10 -23.26
C GLY A 453 -5.62 -8.24 -23.85
N GLY A 454 -4.87 -9.23 -23.37
CA GLY A 454 -3.51 -9.50 -23.84
C GLY A 454 -2.79 -10.52 -22.94
N GLY A 455 -1.47 -10.59 -23.06
CA GLY A 455 -0.58 -11.40 -22.23
C GLY A 455 0.51 -10.61 -21.51
N GLY A 456 0.27 -9.32 -21.25
CA GLY A 456 1.21 -8.44 -20.58
C GLY A 456 1.22 -8.59 -19.05
N LEU A 457 1.48 -7.49 -18.35
CA LEU A 457 1.53 -7.40 -16.88
C LEU A 457 0.16 -7.62 -16.24
N GLU A 458 0.10 -8.37 -15.15
CA GLU A 458 -1.08 -8.45 -14.30
C GLU A 458 -0.93 -7.52 -13.11
N ARG A 459 -0.12 -7.87 -12.11
CA ARG A 459 0.04 -7.10 -10.88
C ARG A 459 1.50 -7.05 -10.42
N PRO A 460 2.33 -6.16 -10.99
CA PRO A 460 3.71 -5.95 -10.54
C PRO A 460 3.77 -5.64 -9.04
N VAL A 461 4.55 -6.38 -8.27
CA VAL A 461 4.65 -6.24 -6.80
C VAL A 461 6.05 -5.87 -6.33
N ALA A 462 7.09 -6.21 -7.09
CA ALA A 462 8.46 -5.80 -6.82
C ALA A 462 9.22 -5.55 -8.14
N ALA A 463 10.12 -4.58 -8.11
CA ALA A 463 11.08 -4.34 -9.18
C ALA A 463 12.48 -4.26 -8.57
N ARG A 464 13.46 -4.97 -9.13
CA ARG A 464 14.83 -5.02 -8.61
C ARG A 464 15.85 -5.18 -9.72
N PHE A 465 16.94 -4.44 -9.64
CA PHE A 465 18.05 -4.59 -10.57
C PHE A 465 18.87 -5.85 -10.23
N ASN A 466 19.42 -6.49 -11.27
CA ASN A 466 20.46 -7.50 -11.07
C ASN A 466 21.75 -6.86 -10.54
N PRO A 467 22.73 -7.64 -10.02
CA PRO A 467 23.89 -7.08 -9.33
C PRO A 467 24.75 -6.10 -10.16
N ASP A 468 24.84 -6.29 -11.48
CA ASP A 468 25.57 -5.36 -12.36
C ASP A 468 24.72 -4.15 -12.81
N GLY A 469 23.43 -4.12 -12.48
CA GLY A 469 22.50 -3.04 -12.80
C GLY A 469 22.08 -2.95 -14.28
N THR A 470 22.41 -3.93 -15.13
CA THR A 470 22.10 -3.89 -16.58
C THR A 470 20.68 -4.36 -16.92
N ALA A 471 19.98 -5.00 -15.97
CA ALA A 471 18.64 -5.53 -16.16
C ALA A 471 17.74 -5.27 -14.95
N LEU A 472 16.51 -4.83 -15.20
CA LEU A 472 15.47 -4.68 -14.20
C LEU A 472 14.58 -5.93 -14.21
N TYR A 473 14.47 -6.62 -13.09
CA TYR A 473 13.57 -7.74 -12.91
C TYR A 473 12.29 -7.28 -12.24
N VAL A 474 11.14 -7.67 -12.79
CA VAL A 474 9.81 -7.31 -12.29
C VAL A 474 9.08 -8.57 -11.86
N VAL A 475 8.78 -8.65 -10.58
CA VAL A 475 7.93 -9.70 -10.02
C VAL A 475 6.49 -9.31 -10.26
N ASP A 476 5.81 -10.08 -11.10
CA ASP A 476 4.39 -9.94 -11.37
C ASP A 476 3.64 -11.03 -10.61
N PHE A 477 2.84 -10.61 -9.63
CA PHE A 477 2.08 -11.49 -8.74
C PHE A 477 1.15 -12.44 -9.51
N GLY A 478 0.70 -12.02 -10.69
CA GLY A 478 -0.27 -12.75 -11.51
C GLY A 478 -1.68 -12.23 -11.35
N VAL A 479 -2.62 -13.04 -11.81
CA VAL A 479 -4.03 -12.67 -11.91
C VAL A 479 -4.65 -12.64 -10.52
N MET A 480 -5.28 -11.52 -10.19
CA MET A 480 -6.18 -11.41 -9.05
C MET A 480 -7.38 -10.55 -9.43
N THR A 481 -8.50 -11.21 -9.67
CA THR A 481 -9.78 -10.58 -9.95
C THR A 481 -10.43 -10.10 -8.66
N MET A 482 -11.28 -9.08 -8.79
CA MET A 482 -12.03 -8.48 -7.69
C MET A 482 -13.52 -8.62 -7.97
N GLY A 483 -14.30 -8.98 -6.94
CA GLY A 483 -15.74 -9.23 -7.06
C GLY A 483 -16.52 -8.07 -7.70
N GLN A 484 -17.51 -8.39 -8.55
CA GLN A 484 -18.39 -7.40 -9.17
C GLN A 484 -19.54 -7.02 -8.23
N GLY A 485 -19.30 -6.06 -7.34
CA GLY A 485 -20.37 -5.39 -6.59
C GLY A 485 -20.24 -5.60 -5.10
N GLY A 486 -20.34 -4.49 -4.37
CA GLY A 486 -20.11 -4.39 -2.93
C GLY A 486 -21.20 -5.01 -2.04
N GLU A 487 -21.73 -6.19 -2.38
CA GLU A 487 -22.44 -7.00 -1.38
C GLU A 487 -21.40 -7.73 -0.54
N VAL A 488 -20.86 -7.00 0.44
CA VAL A 488 -20.22 -7.57 1.60
C VAL A 488 -21.27 -8.40 2.34
N ARG A 489 -21.22 -9.72 2.20
CA ARG A 489 -22.04 -10.64 2.98
C ARG A 489 -21.36 -10.89 4.32
N ILE A 490 -21.98 -10.42 5.40
CA ILE A 490 -21.72 -10.88 6.78
C ILE A 490 -23.13 -11.28 7.28
N PRO A 491 -23.35 -12.53 7.74
CA PRO A 491 -22.78 -12.97 9.00
C PRO A 491 -22.32 -14.43 9.05
N PHE A 492 -21.16 -14.65 9.69
CA PHE A 492 -20.56 -15.92 10.08
C PHE A 492 -20.27 -16.92 8.94
N ALA A 493 -18.99 -16.99 8.54
CA ALA A 493 -18.35 -18.14 7.88
C ALA A 493 -18.44 -18.32 6.34
N GLU A 494 -18.43 -17.25 5.53
CA GLU A 494 -17.91 -17.38 4.15
C GLU A 494 -16.64 -16.54 3.95
N PRO A 495 -15.55 -17.12 3.41
CA PRO A 495 -14.30 -16.40 3.16
C PRO A 495 -14.54 -15.25 2.17
N ASN A 496 -13.92 -14.11 2.46
CA ASN A 496 -14.01 -12.87 1.69
C ASN A 496 -13.97 -13.07 0.17
N VAL A 497 -15.15 -13.03 -0.46
CA VAL A 497 -15.38 -13.23 -1.91
C VAL A 497 -14.87 -12.07 -2.79
N ASN A 498 -14.10 -11.14 -2.22
CA ASN A 498 -13.78 -9.89 -2.91
C ASN A 498 -12.47 -9.93 -3.69
N SER A 499 -11.48 -10.76 -3.28
CA SER A 499 -10.22 -10.94 -4.01
C SER A 499 -10.07 -12.40 -4.40
N GLU A 500 -9.81 -12.67 -5.66
CA GLU A 500 -9.69 -14.02 -6.20
C GLU A 500 -8.35 -14.20 -6.92
N PRO A 501 -7.26 -14.42 -6.18
CA PRO A 501 -5.93 -14.63 -6.74
C PRO A 501 -5.83 -16.01 -7.41
N ARG A 502 -5.15 -16.12 -8.54
CA ARG A 502 -5.00 -17.36 -9.31
C ARG A 502 -3.59 -17.93 -9.17
N LYS A 503 -3.48 -19.12 -8.58
CA LYS A 503 -2.22 -19.86 -8.45
C LYS A 503 -1.62 -20.17 -9.83
N GLY A 504 -0.31 -20.26 -9.92
CA GLY A 504 0.39 -20.58 -11.17
C GLY A 504 0.23 -19.53 -12.27
N THR A 505 -0.14 -18.30 -11.94
CA THR A 505 -0.24 -17.21 -12.93
C THR A 505 0.83 -16.14 -12.76
N GLY A 506 1.68 -16.22 -11.73
CA GLY A 506 2.77 -15.26 -11.51
C GLY A 506 3.90 -15.42 -12.52
N ILE A 507 4.60 -14.33 -12.80
CA ILE A 507 5.71 -14.27 -13.76
C ILE A 507 6.84 -13.43 -13.18
N LEU A 508 8.08 -13.88 -13.38
CA LEU A 508 9.26 -13.03 -13.25
C LEU A 508 9.62 -12.52 -14.65
N TRP A 509 9.50 -11.21 -14.86
CA TRP A 509 9.90 -10.55 -16.09
C TRP A 509 11.31 -9.97 -15.96
N ARG A 510 12.03 -9.90 -17.08
CA ARG A 510 13.31 -9.18 -17.20
C ARG A 510 13.20 -8.10 -18.26
N ILE A 511 13.56 -6.88 -17.88
CA ILE A 511 13.65 -5.73 -18.77
C ILE A 511 15.13 -5.41 -18.96
N THR A 512 15.56 -5.29 -20.21
CA THR A 512 16.93 -4.94 -20.58
C THR A 512 16.91 -3.84 -21.63
N ARG A 513 18.02 -3.12 -21.75
CA ARG A 513 18.20 -2.13 -22.80
C ARG A 513 19.03 -2.69 -23.94
N ALA A 514 18.73 -2.28 -25.17
CA ALA A 514 19.51 -2.61 -26.35
C ALA A 514 20.79 -1.76 -26.41
N GLU A 515 21.92 -2.40 -26.74
CA GLU A 515 23.20 -1.73 -26.93
C GLU A 515 23.09 -0.61 -27.98
N GLY A 516 23.62 0.58 -27.67
CA GLY A 516 23.68 1.72 -28.59
C GLY A 516 22.46 2.65 -28.63
N SER A 517 21.43 2.42 -27.80
CA SER A 517 20.30 3.36 -27.66
C SER A 517 20.64 4.53 -26.71
N MET A 518 20.26 5.77 -27.04
CA MET A 518 20.48 6.97 -26.19
C MET A 518 19.33 7.14 -25.17
N PRO A 519 19.60 7.59 -23.90
CA PRO A 519 18.61 7.62 -22.80
C PRO A 519 17.42 8.55 -22.97
#